data_AF-A0A2V9H975-F1
#
_entry.id   AF-A0A2V9H975-F1
#
_cell.length_a   1.000
_cell.length_b   1.000
_cell.length_c   1.000
_cell.angle_alpha   90.00
_cell.angle_beta   90.00
_cell.angle_gamma   90.00
#
_symmetry.space_group_name_H-M   'P 1'
#
loop_
_entity.id
_entity.type
_entity.pdbx_description
1 polymer ?
#
loop_
_entity_poly.entity_id
_entity_poly.type
_entity_poly.pdbx_seq_one_letter_code
_entity_poly.pdbx_strand_id
1 'polypeptide(L)'
;MPPTAKEKEISAARPDTVQGPAPNSTLPGDTAVKQQPVALEVPVTVNGARTVEGSDKREPFSETTKTVLIFGNGTVIRLSSSVAPGQLVFLTNEKTR
;
A
#
# COMPACT_ATOMS: atom_id res chain seq x y z
N MET A 1 52.75 17.23 -27.92
CA MET A 1 51.59 16.73 -28.68
C MET A 1 50.64 17.92 -28.84
N PRO A 2 50.28 18.31 -30.07
CA PRO A 2 49.45 19.50 -30.36
C PRO A 2 47.96 19.15 -30.08
N PRO A 3 47.00 20.10 -30.01
CA PRO A 3 46.53 20.69 -31.26
C PRO A 3 46.18 22.18 -31.20
N THR A 4 46.42 22.75 -32.38
CA THR A 4 45.96 24.00 -32.96
C THR A 4 44.45 24.20 -32.80
N ALA A 5 44.06 25.42 -32.45
CA ALA A 5 42.69 25.91 -32.49
C ALA A 5 42.19 26.10 -33.93
N LYS A 6 40.90 25.81 -34.18
CA LYS A 6 40.00 26.50 -35.14
C LYS A 6 38.56 26.28 -34.67
N GLU A 7 37.95 27.24 -33.98
CA GLU A 7 37.08 28.30 -34.52
C GLU A 7 35.89 27.80 -35.36
N LYS A 8 34.69 27.97 -34.81
CA LYS A 8 33.59 28.63 -35.52
C LYS A 8 32.70 29.34 -34.51
N GLU A 9 32.88 30.65 -34.42
CA GLU A 9 31.92 31.59 -33.84
C GLU A 9 30.59 31.51 -34.59
N ILE A 10 29.48 31.64 -33.86
CA ILE A 10 28.57 32.77 -34.05
C ILE A 10 27.95 33.10 -32.68
N SER A 11 28.21 34.33 -32.28
CA SER A 11 27.71 35.04 -31.11
C SER A 11 26.18 35.16 -31.13
N ALA A 12 25.55 35.02 -29.96
CA ALA A 12 24.91 36.15 -29.27
C ALA A 12 24.23 35.74 -27.96
N ALA A 13 24.64 36.42 -26.89
CA ALA A 13 23.92 36.82 -25.68
C ALA A 13 23.27 35.77 -24.75
N ARG A 14 23.85 35.63 -23.55
CA ARG A 14 23.19 35.20 -22.31
C ARG A 14 22.13 36.24 -21.89
N PRO A 15 21.10 35.88 -21.10
CA PRO A 15 21.30 35.83 -19.65
C PRO A 15 20.69 34.59 -18.98
N ASP A 16 21.33 34.18 -17.89
CA ASP A 16 20.77 33.27 -16.90
C ASP A 16 19.31 33.60 -16.60
N THR A 17 18.42 32.66 -16.84
CA THR A 17 17.08 32.68 -16.26
C THR A 17 16.78 31.29 -15.71
N VAL A 18 16.82 31.23 -14.37
CA VAL A 18 16.19 30.24 -13.48
C VAL A 18 15.26 29.28 -14.22
N GLN A 19 15.72 28.05 -14.46
CA GLN A 19 14.89 27.01 -15.03
C GLN A 19 13.94 26.52 -13.94
N GLY A 20 12.71 27.06 -13.98
CA GLY A 20 11.60 26.72 -13.10
C GLY A 20 11.21 25.23 -13.14
N PRO A 21 10.34 24.79 -12.22
CA PRO A 21 10.07 23.39 -11.96
C PRO A 21 9.56 22.67 -13.21
N ALA A 22 10.02 21.42 -13.37
CA ALA A 22 9.66 20.51 -14.45
C ALA A 22 8.14 20.47 -14.70
N PRO A 23 7.69 20.32 -15.96
CA PRO A 23 6.27 20.23 -16.26
C PRO A 23 5.70 18.98 -15.61
N ASN A 24 4.74 19.19 -14.71
CA ASN A 24 3.86 18.14 -14.20
C ASN A 24 3.25 17.39 -15.38
N SER A 25 3.67 16.14 -15.57
CA SER A 25 2.88 15.17 -16.32
C SER A 25 1.68 14.79 -15.44
N THR A 26 0.62 15.60 -15.50
CA THR A 26 -0.68 15.22 -14.95
C THR A 26 -1.29 14.15 -15.84
N LEU A 27 -1.09 12.89 -15.48
CA LEU A 27 -1.93 11.79 -15.93
C LEU A 27 -3.38 12.09 -15.49
N PRO A 28 -4.38 12.07 -16.40
CA PRO A 28 -5.77 12.21 -16.02
C PRO A 28 -6.30 10.87 -15.49
N GLY A 29 -6.86 10.89 -14.28
CA GLY A 29 -7.70 9.81 -13.77
C GLY A 29 -7.08 8.97 -12.66
N ASP A 30 -7.05 9.52 -11.45
CA ASP A 30 -7.84 9.01 -10.32
C ASP A 30 -7.49 9.85 -9.10
N THR A 31 -8.24 10.92 -8.87
CA THR A 31 -8.32 11.52 -7.55
C THR A 31 -9.13 10.59 -6.65
N ALA A 32 -8.67 9.33 -6.50
CA ALA A 32 -9.04 8.54 -5.36
C ALA A 32 -8.45 9.28 -4.16
N VAL A 33 -9.28 10.06 -3.47
CA VAL A 33 -8.96 10.60 -2.16
C VAL A 33 -8.49 9.40 -1.35
N LYS A 34 -7.17 9.25 -1.16
CA LYS A 34 -6.60 8.19 -0.34
C LYS A 34 -7.14 8.43 1.06
N GLN A 35 -8.22 7.73 1.41
CA GLN A 35 -8.82 7.84 2.73
C GLN A 35 -7.74 7.49 3.75
N GLN A 36 -7.47 8.43 4.64
CA GLN A 36 -6.46 8.26 5.66
C GLN A 36 -6.89 7.13 6.62
N PRO A 37 -6.05 6.12 6.88
CA PRO A 37 -6.38 5.09 7.84
C PRO A 37 -6.54 5.67 9.24
N VAL A 38 -7.53 5.15 9.98
CA VAL A 38 -7.78 5.49 11.38
C VAL A 38 -7.31 4.33 12.26
N ALA A 39 -6.50 4.65 13.26
CA ALA A 39 -6.10 3.70 14.30
C ALA A 39 -7.23 3.55 15.33
N LEU A 40 -8.24 2.75 14.99
CA LEU A 40 -9.34 2.41 15.88
C LEU A 40 -9.27 0.93 16.26
N GLU A 41 -9.29 0.67 17.57
CA GLU A 41 -9.35 -0.69 18.10
C GLU A 41 -10.80 -1.14 18.27
N VAL A 42 -11.18 -2.14 17.48
CA VAL A 42 -12.45 -2.86 17.58
C VAL A 42 -12.13 -4.31 17.93
N PRO A 43 -12.61 -4.84 19.06
CA PRO A 43 -12.45 -6.23 19.42
C PRO A 43 -13.25 -7.10 18.44
N VAL A 44 -12.61 -8.14 17.93
CA VAL A 44 -13.20 -9.08 16.97
C VAL A 44 -12.86 -10.51 17.34
N THR A 45 -13.78 -11.43 17.10
CA THR A 45 -13.49 -12.86 17.12
C THR A 45 -13.43 -13.39 15.70
N VAL A 46 -12.38 -14.15 15.40
CA VAL A 46 -12.13 -14.76 14.10
C VAL A 46 -12.24 -16.27 14.23
N ASN A 47 -13.12 -16.86 13.44
CA ASN A 47 -13.28 -18.30 13.35
C ASN A 47 -12.91 -18.76 11.94
N GLY A 48 -12.14 -19.83 11.81
CA GLY A 48 -11.74 -20.35 10.50
C GLY A 48 -11.31 -21.80 10.58
N ALA A 49 -10.86 -22.35 9.46
CA ALA A 49 -10.27 -23.68 9.41
C ALA A 49 -9.05 -23.69 8.51
N ARG A 50 -7.86 -23.88 9.08
CA ARG A 50 -6.57 -23.88 8.35
C ARG A 50 -6.28 -25.26 7.77
N THR A 51 -5.59 -25.31 6.64
CA THR A 51 -5.12 -26.59 6.08
C THR A 51 -3.89 -27.06 6.85
N VAL A 52 -3.84 -28.34 7.20
CA VAL A 52 -2.65 -28.95 7.80
C VAL A 52 -1.68 -29.29 6.69
N GLU A 53 -0.43 -28.82 6.79
CA GLU A 53 0.60 -29.00 5.77
C GLU A 53 0.76 -30.47 5.38
N GLY A 54 0.80 -30.73 4.06
CA GLY A 54 0.90 -32.10 3.53
C GLY A 54 -0.38 -32.93 3.65
N SER A 55 -1.54 -32.34 3.97
CA SER A 55 -2.81 -33.07 4.02
C SER A 55 -4.00 -32.23 3.55
N ASP A 56 -5.08 -32.90 3.14
CA ASP A 56 -6.37 -32.26 2.87
C ASP A 56 -7.20 -32.00 4.14
N LYS A 57 -6.63 -32.29 5.32
CA LYS A 57 -7.31 -32.07 6.60
C LYS A 57 -7.34 -30.57 6.91
N ARG A 58 -8.51 -30.13 7.39
CA ARG A 58 -8.70 -28.78 7.91
C ARG A 58 -8.81 -28.80 9.43
N GLU A 59 -8.07 -27.94 10.08
CA GLU A 59 -8.07 -27.74 11.53
C GLU A 59 -8.80 -26.44 11.87
N PRO A 60 -9.95 -26.51 12.56
CA PRO A 60 -10.66 -25.34 13.03
C PRO A 60 -9.81 -24.52 14.02
N PHE A 61 -9.93 -23.20 13.96
CA PHE A 61 -9.35 -22.29 14.95
C PHE A 61 -10.34 -21.18 15.29
N SER A 62 -10.22 -20.67 16.51
CA SER A 62 -10.93 -19.49 17.00
C SER A 62 -9.91 -18.58 17.70
N GLU A 63 -9.88 -17.31 17.32
CA GLU A 63 -8.94 -16.32 17.84
C GLU A 63 -9.65 -15.01 18.12
N THR A 64 -9.49 -14.47 19.34
CA THR A 64 -9.95 -13.12 19.68
C THR A 64 -8.79 -12.14 19.49
N THR A 65 -9.02 -11.11 18.69
CA THR A 65 -8.02 -10.07 18.36
C THR A 65 -8.70 -8.70 18.28
N LYS A 66 -7.97 -7.69 17.82
CA LYS A 66 -8.47 -6.33 17.59
C LYS A 66 -8.00 -5.78 16.25
N THR A 67 -8.79 -4.87 15.68
CA THR A 67 -8.37 -4.10 14.52
C THR A 67 -7.21 -3.18 14.87
N VAL A 68 -6.24 -3.06 13.95
CA VAL A 68 -5.08 -2.18 14.10
C VAL A 68 -5.28 -0.89 13.29
N LEU A 69 -5.78 -1.04 12.06
CA LEU A 69 -6.08 0.08 11.15
C LEU A 69 -7.44 -0.14 10.50
N ILE A 70 -8.21 0.93 10.35
CA ILE A 70 -9.47 0.94 9.62
C ILE A 70 -9.36 1.92 8.46
N PHE A 71 -9.70 1.45 7.28
CA PHE A 71 -9.82 2.18 6.03
C PHE A 71 -11.31 2.22 5.67
N GLY A 72 -11.77 3.14 4.82
CA GLY A 72 -13.19 3.13 4.44
C GLY A 72 -13.59 1.93 3.58
N ASN A 73 -12.62 1.19 3.02
CA ASN A 73 -12.86 -0.05 2.28
C ASN A 73 -12.50 -1.33 3.06
N GLY A 74 -12.12 -1.25 4.33
CA GLY A 74 -11.79 -2.44 5.11
C GLY A 74 -10.96 -2.17 6.36
N THR A 75 -10.43 -3.23 6.96
CA THR A 75 -9.61 -3.14 8.17
C THR A 75 -8.47 -4.14 8.15
N VAL A 76 -7.43 -3.86 8.93
CA VAL A 76 -6.31 -4.76 9.18
C VAL A 76 -6.44 -5.34 10.58
N ILE A 77 -6.42 -6.66 10.66
CA ILE A 77 -6.34 -7.45 11.90
C ILE A 77 -5.06 -8.29 11.87
N ARG A 78 -4.50 -8.56 13.04
CA ARG A 78 -3.36 -9.47 13.17
C ARG A 78 -3.85 -10.78 13.77
N LEU A 79 -3.58 -11.88 13.07
CA LEU A 79 -3.86 -13.23 13.51
C LEU A 79 -2.54 -13.93 13.86
N SER A 80 -2.59 -14.75 14.89
CA SER A 80 -1.53 -15.67 15.28
C SER A 80 -1.59 -16.94 14.44
N SER A 81 -2.81 -17.33 14.06
CA SER A 81 -3.04 -18.44 13.14
C SER A 81 -2.71 -18.06 11.69
N SER A 82 -1.97 -18.93 10.99
CA SER A 82 -1.74 -18.79 9.55
C SER A 82 -3.02 -19.02 8.75
N VAL A 83 -3.29 -18.12 7.81
CA VAL A 83 -4.40 -18.23 6.85
C VAL A 83 -3.88 -18.15 5.43
N ALA A 84 -4.40 -19.00 4.55
CA ALA A 84 -4.02 -19.03 3.14
C ALA A 84 -5.00 -18.19 2.28
N PRO A 85 -4.55 -17.63 1.14
CA PRO A 85 -5.46 -17.01 0.18
C PRO A 85 -6.60 -17.97 -0.24
N GLY A 86 -7.81 -17.43 -0.34
CA GLY A 86 -9.01 -18.21 -0.67
C GLY A 86 -9.62 -18.97 0.52
N GLN A 87 -9.01 -18.93 1.70
CA GLN A 87 -9.58 -19.50 2.92
C GLN A 87 -10.72 -18.63 3.45
N LEU A 88 -11.84 -19.26 3.80
CA LEU A 88 -12.96 -18.59 4.44
C LEU A 88 -12.68 -18.41 5.94
N VAL A 89 -12.92 -17.20 6.42
CA VAL A 89 -12.93 -16.87 7.85
C VAL A 89 -14.21 -16.12 8.19
N PHE A 90 -14.72 -16.35 9.38
CA PHE A 90 -15.86 -15.65 9.94
C PHE A 90 -15.35 -14.62 10.93
N LEU A 91 -15.73 -13.36 10.72
CA LEU A 91 -15.34 -12.24 11.56
C LEU A 91 -16.57 -11.73 12.32
N THR A 92 -16.49 -11.74 13.64
CA THR A 92 -17.54 -11.21 14.51
C THR A 92 -17.04 -9.93 15.17
N ASN A 93 -17.81 -8.84 15.05
CA ASN A 93 -17.55 -7.62 15.80
C ASN A 93 -18.15 -7.77 17.20
N GLU A 94 -17.31 -7.81 18.22
CA GLU A 94 -17.74 -8.03 19.61
C GLU A 94 -18.50 -6.83 20.21
N LYS A 95 -18.44 -5.64 19.59
CA LYS A 95 -19.21 -4.46 20.02
C LYS A 95 -20.68 -4.52 19.59
N THR A 96 -21.00 -5.30 18.57
CA THR A 96 -22.33 -5.34 17.95
C THR A 96 -22.90 -6.74 17.87
N ARG A 97 -22.31 -7.68 18.62
CA ARG A 97 -22.72 -9.07 18.67
C ARG A 97 -24.02 -9.25 19.45
#